data_AF-A0A6A4NY22-F1
#
_entry.id   AF-A0A6A4NY22-F1
#
_cell.length_a   1.000
_cell.length_b   1.000
_cell.length_c   1.000
_cell.angle_alpha   90.00
_cell.angle_beta   90.00
_cell.angle_gamma   90.00
#
_symmetry.space_group_name_H-M   'P 1'
#
loop_
_entity.id
_entity.type
_entity.pdbx_description
1 polymer ?
#
loop_
_entity_poly.entity_id
_entity_poly.type
_entity_poly.pdbx_seq_one_letter_code
_entity_poly.pdbx_strand_id
1 'polypeptide(L)'
;MIKESCLALISILIFSFFMAEIHGNKQGQVFDKFQKLKYKVDSQIDRSDFNAQEVVVDNHIVHSQKGLKEKDRIDKLPGQPHVNFSQYGGYVTIDKLAGRALYYYFVESQHSKAKRPLILWLNGGIYNIFLL
;
A
#
# COMPACT_ATOMS: atom_id res chain seq x y z
N MET A 1 -27.15 -41.83 -11.44
CA MET A 1 -26.24 -41.55 -10.29
C MET A 1 -25.20 -40.46 -10.61
N ILE A 2 -24.46 -40.55 -11.72
CA ILE A 2 -23.43 -39.55 -12.10
C ILE A 2 -24.00 -38.16 -12.42
N LYS A 3 -25.14 -38.08 -13.13
CA LYS A 3 -25.76 -36.79 -13.53
C LYS A 3 -26.23 -35.96 -12.33
N GLU A 4 -26.87 -36.59 -11.35
CA GLU A 4 -27.31 -35.95 -10.10
C GLU A 4 -26.12 -35.42 -9.28
N SER A 5 -25.01 -36.16 -9.27
CA SER A 5 -23.78 -35.75 -8.57
C SER A 5 -23.12 -34.55 -9.24
N CYS A 6 -23.12 -34.48 -10.57
CA CYS A 6 -22.63 -33.31 -11.31
C CYS A 6 -23.50 -32.07 -11.07
N LEU A 7 -24.82 -32.23 -11.01
CA LEU A 7 -25.74 -31.12 -10.77
C LEU A 7 -25.57 -30.55 -9.36
N ALA A 8 -25.32 -31.40 -8.37
CA ALA A 8 -25.01 -30.99 -7.01
C ALA A 8 -23.67 -30.22 -6.93
N LEU A 9 -22.63 -30.67 -7.62
CA LEU A 9 -21.33 -29.98 -7.68
C LEU A 9 -21.43 -28.61 -8.36
N ILE A 10 -22.21 -28.50 -9.43
CA ILE A 10 -22.45 -27.22 -10.11
C ILE A 10 -23.23 -26.27 -9.19
N SER A 11 -24.23 -26.76 -8.46
CA SER A 11 -24.98 -25.96 -7.49
C SER A 11 -24.08 -25.43 -6.36
N ILE A 12 -23.20 -26.28 -5.81
CA ILE A 12 -22.23 -25.88 -4.78
C ILE A 12 -21.25 -24.82 -5.31
N LEU A 13 -20.74 -25.00 -6.53
CA LEU A 13 -19.86 -24.01 -7.17
C LEU A 13 -20.58 -22.67 -7.34
N ILE A 14 -21.81 -22.65 -7.82
CA ILE A 14 -22.61 -21.43 -7.98
C ILE A 14 -22.84 -20.73 -6.62
N PHE A 15 -23.23 -21.49 -5.58
CA PHE A 15 -23.40 -20.92 -4.24
C PHE A 15 -22.10 -20.36 -3.64
N SER A 16 -20.94 -20.94 -3.96
CA SER A 16 -19.64 -20.42 -3.52
C SER A 16 -19.28 -19.07 -4.15
N PHE A 17 -19.67 -18.84 -5.41
CA PHE A 17 -19.49 -17.54 -6.06
C PHE A 17 -20.44 -16.46 -5.50
N PHE A 18 -21.67 -16.83 -5.14
CA PHE A 18 -22.63 -15.87 -4.55
C PHE A 18 -22.27 -15.44 -3.12
N MET A 19 -21.62 -16.29 -2.33
CA MET A 19 -21.15 -15.91 -0.98
C MET A 19 -19.98 -14.92 -1.02
N ALA A 20 -19.25 -14.82 -2.13
CA ALA A 20 -18.13 -13.86 -2.27
C ALA A 20 -18.61 -12.41 -2.45
N GLU A 21 -19.85 -12.18 -2.89
CA GLU A 21 -20.30 -10.84 -3.31
C GLU A 21 -21.14 -10.07 -2.26
N ILE A 22 -21.59 -10.69 -1.15
CA ILE A 22 -22.67 -10.11 -0.33
C ILE A 22 -22.22 -9.31 0.92
N HIS A 23 -20.94 -9.23 1.29
CA HIS A 23 -20.57 -8.60 2.59
C HIS A 23 -19.43 -7.59 2.65
N GLY A 24 -18.91 -7.09 1.52
CA GLY A 24 -17.85 -6.06 1.54
C GLY A 24 -18.36 -4.61 1.53
N ASN A 25 -19.46 -4.35 0.80
CA ASN A 25 -19.74 -3.00 0.32
C ASN A 25 -20.26 -2.07 1.43
N LYS A 26 -21.12 -2.58 2.33
CA LYS A 26 -21.67 -1.78 3.45
C LYS A 26 -20.62 -1.48 4.52
N GLN A 27 -19.76 -2.45 4.84
CA GLN A 27 -18.64 -2.22 5.77
C GLN A 27 -17.61 -1.25 5.20
N GLY A 28 -17.29 -1.36 3.90
CA GLY A 28 -16.40 -0.42 3.22
C GLY A 28 -16.90 1.03 3.27
N GLN A 29 -18.19 1.25 3.05
CA GLN A 29 -18.80 2.59 3.13
C GLN A 29 -18.78 3.17 4.55
N VAL A 30 -19.05 2.35 5.58
CA VAL A 30 -18.97 2.79 6.99
C VAL A 30 -17.54 3.12 7.38
N PHE A 31 -16.58 2.31 6.96
CA PHE A 31 -15.16 2.57 7.19
C PHE A 31 -14.69 3.84 6.49
N ASP A 32 -15.08 4.05 5.22
CA ASP A 32 -14.78 5.29 4.48
C ASP A 32 -15.37 6.52 5.18
N LYS A 33 -16.62 6.45 5.64
CA LYS A 33 -17.26 7.53 6.42
C LYS A 33 -16.54 7.78 7.74
N PHE A 34 -16.19 6.73 8.46
CA PHE A 34 -15.44 6.82 9.72
C PHE A 34 -14.05 7.43 9.50
N GLN A 35 -13.33 7.00 8.45
CA GLN A 35 -12.05 7.59 8.09
C GLN A 35 -12.19 9.08 7.73
N LYS A 36 -13.19 9.46 6.91
CA LYS A 36 -13.45 10.88 6.59
C LYS A 36 -13.74 11.73 7.83
N LEU A 37 -14.47 11.20 8.81
CA LEU A 37 -14.72 11.89 10.08
C LEU A 37 -13.47 11.97 10.95
N LYS A 38 -12.73 10.86 11.08
CA LYS A 38 -11.45 10.81 11.80
C LYS A 38 -10.43 11.79 11.23
N TYR A 39 -10.46 12.00 9.91
CA TYR A 39 -9.51 12.83 9.21
C TYR A 39 -10.06 14.22 8.78
N LYS A 40 -11.15 14.73 9.40
CA LYS A 40 -11.63 16.09 9.14
C LYS A 40 -10.60 17.16 9.57
N VAL A 41 -10.64 18.34 8.97
CA VAL A 41 -9.68 19.46 9.19
C VAL A 41 -9.57 19.88 10.66
N ASP A 42 -10.64 19.74 11.46
CA ASP A 42 -10.64 20.01 12.91
C ASP A 42 -10.35 18.77 13.78
N SER A 43 -9.89 17.66 13.19
CA SER A 43 -9.55 16.46 13.95
C SER A 43 -8.31 16.71 14.82
N GLN A 44 -8.28 16.10 16.01
CA GLN A 44 -7.20 16.19 16.99
C GLN A 44 -5.86 15.53 16.52
N ILE A 45 -5.79 15.12 15.26
CA ILE A 45 -4.64 14.45 14.65
C ILE A 45 -3.83 15.50 13.90
N ASP A 46 -2.66 15.84 14.44
CA ASP A 46 -1.69 16.69 13.76
C ASP A 46 -1.22 16.01 12.46
N ARG A 47 -1.27 16.78 11.36
CA ARG A 47 -0.83 16.35 10.02
C ARG A 47 0.22 17.27 9.44
N SER A 48 0.70 18.23 10.23
CA SER A 48 1.69 19.22 9.79
C SER A 48 2.97 18.57 9.25
N ASP A 49 3.33 17.39 9.76
CA ASP A 49 4.47 16.59 9.30
C ASP A 49 4.31 16.08 7.85
N PHE A 50 3.08 15.97 7.33
CA PHE A 50 2.82 15.55 5.94
C PHE A 50 2.85 16.74 4.97
N ASN A 51 3.96 17.47 4.96
CA ASN A 51 4.15 18.62 4.09
C ASN A 51 4.56 18.20 2.67
N ALA A 52 3.64 17.60 1.93
CA ALA A 52 3.85 17.21 0.55
C ALA A 52 3.71 18.44 -0.38
N GLN A 53 4.81 18.84 -1.03
CA GLN A 53 4.79 19.88 -2.08
C GLN A 53 3.95 19.39 -3.25
N GLU A 54 2.94 20.15 -3.66
CA GLU A 54 2.09 19.81 -4.79
C GLU A 54 2.67 20.36 -6.09
N VAL A 55 2.81 19.49 -7.09
CA VAL A 55 3.11 19.82 -8.48
C VAL A 55 1.88 19.44 -9.28
N VAL A 56 1.25 20.43 -9.92
CA VAL A 56 0.11 20.19 -10.80
C VAL A 56 0.66 19.76 -12.16
N VAL A 57 0.35 18.54 -12.59
CA VAL A 57 0.62 18.05 -13.95
C VAL A 57 -0.69 17.47 -14.50
N ASP A 58 -1.19 18.03 -15.60
CA ASP A 58 -2.41 17.58 -16.30
C ASP A 58 -3.59 17.23 -15.37
N ASN A 59 -4.05 18.22 -14.58
CA ASN A 59 -5.17 18.09 -13.62
C ASN A 59 -4.98 17.04 -12.49
N HIS A 60 -3.83 16.37 -12.40
CA HIS A 60 -3.48 15.51 -11.27
C HIS A 60 -2.55 16.26 -10.31
N ILE A 61 -2.89 16.20 -9.02
CA ILE A 61 -2.02 16.66 -7.94
C ILE A 61 -0.94 15.58 -7.74
N VAL A 62 0.28 15.86 -8.21
CA VAL A 62 1.44 15.00 -7.98
C VAL A 62 2.27 15.62 -6.88
N HIS A 63 2.56 14.89 -5.80
CA HIS A 63 3.43 15.38 -4.76
C HIS A 63 4.91 15.31 -5.20
N SER A 64 5.64 16.44 -5.19
CA SER A 64 7.08 16.47 -5.47
C SER A 64 7.83 15.63 -4.44
N GLN A 65 8.51 14.58 -4.90
CA GLN A 65 9.36 13.72 -4.07
C GLN A 65 10.85 14.10 -4.18
N LYS A 66 11.18 15.24 -4.82
CA LYS A 66 12.56 15.61 -5.12
C LYS A 66 13.36 15.88 -3.84
N GLY A 67 14.45 15.14 -3.64
CA GLY A 67 15.35 15.31 -2.49
C GLY A 67 14.88 14.68 -1.17
N LEU A 68 13.69 14.06 -1.14
CA LEU A 68 13.19 13.32 0.03
C LEU A 68 13.94 12.01 0.25
N LYS A 69 14.34 11.32 -0.82
CA LYS A 69 15.11 10.07 -0.76
C LYS A 69 16.35 10.17 0.13
N GLU A 70 17.16 11.21 0.00
CA GLU A 70 18.39 11.34 0.80
C GLU A 70 18.10 11.62 2.28
N LYS A 71 16.95 12.24 2.60
CA LYS A 71 16.49 12.42 3.99
C LYS A 71 16.04 11.10 4.61
N ASP A 72 15.54 10.19 3.77
CA ASP A 72 15.10 8.86 4.17
C ASP A 72 16.26 7.86 4.27
N ARG A 73 17.51 8.29 4.05
CA ARG A 73 18.67 7.40 4.07
C ARG A 73 18.91 6.86 5.48
N ILE A 74 19.04 5.53 5.57
CA ILE A 74 19.36 4.82 6.82
C ILE A 74 20.84 4.50 6.83
N ASP A 75 21.59 5.12 7.75
CA ASP A 75 23.02 4.86 7.88
C ASP A 75 23.30 3.45 8.40
N LYS A 76 22.61 3.03 9.46
CA LYS A 76 22.74 1.68 10.03
C LYS A 76 21.51 1.31 10.85
N LEU A 77 21.00 0.10 10.67
CA LEU A 77 19.94 -0.44 11.51
C LEU A 77 20.52 -1.03 12.82
N PRO A 78 19.76 -1.01 13.94
CA PRO A 78 20.17 -1.69 15.17
C PRO A 78 20.46 -3.17 14.92
N GLY A 79 21.63 -3.65 15.35
CA GLY A 79 22.05 -5.05 15.15
C GLY A 79 22.49 -5.40 13.72
N GLN A 80 22.50 -4.45 12.78
CA GLN A 80 22.90 -4.72 11.41
C GLN A 80 24.41 -5.00 11.30
N PRO A 81 24.82 -6.12 10.66
CA PRO A 81 26.21 -6.34 10.30
C PRO A 81 26.67 -5.31 9.26
N HIS A 82 27.95 -5.30 8.91
CA HIS A 82 28.44 -4.43 7.85
C HIS A 82 27.78 -4.79 6.51
N VAL A 83 27.27 -3.78 5.79
CA VAL A 83 26.59 -3.93 4.49
C VAL A 83 27.13 -2.92 3.48
N ASN A 84 27.22 -3.34 2.22
CA ASN A 84 27.75 -2.55 1.11
C ASN A 84 26.66 -2.00 0.17
N PHE A 85 25.42 -1.91 0.65
CA PHE A 85 24.30 -1.32 -0.08
C PHE A 85 23.79 -0.07 0.64
N SER A 86 23.15 0.81 -0.12
CA SER A 86 22.39 1.92 0.44
C SER A 86 20.98 1.46 0.75
N GLN A 87 20.44 1.88 1.88
CA GLN A 87 19.10 1.55 2.36
C GLN A 87 18.40 2.83 2.78
N TYR A 88 17.08 2.86 2.59
CA TYR A 88 16.24 4.02 2.79
C TYR A 88 14.92 3.59 3.43
N GLY A 89 14.37 4.40 4.31
CA GLY A 89 13.07 4.18 4.93
C GLY A 89 12.36 5.50 5.19
N GLY A 90 11.14 5.61 4.71
CA GLY A 90 10.40 6.87 4.73
C GLY A 90 8.93 6.69 4.40
N TYR A 91 8.24 7.81 4.22
CA TYR A 91 6.80 7.84 3.95
C TYR A 91 6.52 8.48 2.60
N VAL A 92 5.64 7.85 1.81
CA VAL A 92 5.09 8.41 0.58
C VAL A 92 3.64 8.79 0.83
N THR A 93 3.33 10.08 0.77
CA THR A 93 1.95 10.58 0.90
C THR A 93 1.11 10.13 -0.30
N ILE A 94 0.02 9.40 -0.02
CA ILE A 94 -0.92 8.88 -1.03
C ILE A 94 -2.24 9.65 -1.08
N ASP A 95 -2.59 10.33 0.02
CA ASP A 95 -3.75 11.23 0.08
C ASP A 95 -3.50 12.29 1.15
N LYS A 96 -3.16 13.50 0.71
CA LYS A 96 -2.88 14.62 1.61
C LYS A 96 -4.13 15.09 2.37
N LEU A 97 -5.29 15.11 1.73
CA LEU A 97 -6.55 15.56 2.33
C LEU A 97 -6.97 14.61 3.47
N ALA A 98 -6.84 13.31 3.23
CA ALA A 98 -7.13 12.30 4.24
C ALA A 98 -5.96 12.03 5.20
N GLY A 99 -4.79 12.67 5.01
CA GLY A 99 -3.62 12.45 5.87
C GLY A 99 -3.06 11.04 5.79
N ARG A 100 -3.13 10.38 4.62
CA ARG A 100 -2.65 9.01 4.44
C ARG A 100 -1.30 8.98 3.73
N ALA A 101 -0.38 8.21 4.30
CA ALA A 101 0.92 7.91 3.72
C ALA A 101 1.25 6.42 3.87
N LEU A 102 2.04 5.87 2.95
CA LEU A 102 2.58 4.52 3.01
C LEU A 102 4.04 4.59 3.45
N TYR A 103 4.40 3.79 4.45
CA TYR A 103 5.80 3.56 4.77
C TYR A 103 6.44 2.64 3.73
N TYR A 104 7.67 2.93 3.35
CA TYR A 104 8.49 2.06 2.50
C TYR A 104 9.83 1.78 3.16
N TYR A 105 10.40 0.61 2.83
CA TYR A 105 11.80 0.28 3.09
C TYR A 105 12.41 -0.19 1.77
N PHE A 106 13.45 0.52 1.31
CA PHE A 106 14.08 0.29 0.02
C PHE A 106 15.57 0.01 0.19
N VAL A 107 16.05 -1.03 -0.48
CA VAL A 107 17.47 -1.39 -0.53
C VAL A 107 17.94 -1.37 -1.98
N GLU A 108 19.01 -0.62 -2.24
CA GLU A 108 19.63 -0.60 -3.57
C GLU A 108 20.45 -1.87 -3.83
N SER A 109 20.52 -2.28 -5.09
CA SER A 109 21.42 -3.38 -5.46
C SER A 109 22.88 -3.07 -5.10
N GLN A 110 23.61 -4.07 -4.62
CA GLN A 110 25.03 -3.93 -4.32
C GLN A 110 25.87 -3.67 -5.59
N HIS A 111 25.46 -4.23 -6.73
CA HIS A 111 26.25 -4.18 -7.97
C HIS A 111 25.46 -3.58 -9.12
N SER A 112 26.04 -2.56 -9.77
CA SER A 112 25.47 -1.91 -10.96
C SER A 112 24.05 -1.41 -10.74
N LYS A 113 23.81 -0.67 -9.65
CA LYS A 113 22.51 -0.13 -9.21
C LYS A 113 21.61 0.35 -10.36
N ALA A 114 22.15 1.18 -11.26
CA ALA A 114 21.41 1.75 -12.38
C ALA A 114 20.98 0.75 -13.48
N LYS A 115 21.54 -0.46 -13.49
CA LYS A 115 21.28 -1.52 -14.48
C LYS A 115 20.42 -2.65 -13.92
N ARG A 116 20.04 -2.59 -12.65
CA ARG A 116 19.26 -3.64 -11.98
C ARG A 116 17.78 -3.24 -11.96
N PRO A 117 16.87 -4.22 -12.13
CA PRO A 117 15.45 -3.92 -12.08
C PRO A 117 15.04 -3.48 -10.68
N LEU A 118 13.98 -2.68 -10.61
CA LEU A 118 13.28 -2.37 -9.36
C LEU A 118 12.29 -3.49 -9.07
N ILE A 119 12.32 -4.03 -7.86
CA ILE A 119 11.37 -5.05 -7.39
C ILE A 119 10.53 -4.43 -6.28
N LEU A 120 9.20 -4.53 -6.41
CA LEU A 120 8.26 -4.07 -5.41
C LEU A 120 7.70 -5.29 -4.65
N TRP A 121 8.04 -5.39 -3.37
CA TRP A 121 7.51 -6.45 -2.51
C TRP A 121 6.32 -5.94 -1.71
N LEU A 122 5.14 -6.54 -1.91
CA LEU A 122 3.93 -6.25 -1.14
C LEU A 122 3.54 -7.47 -0.31
N ASN A 123 3.47 -7.30 1.00
CA ASN A 123 2.94 -8.33 1.88
C ASN A 123 1.40 -8.29 1.84
N GLY A 124 0.78 -9.47 1.76
CA GLY A 124 -0.67 -9.64 1.85
C GLY A 124 -1.13 -10.15 3.21
N GLY A 125 -2.43 -10.41 3.32
CA GLY A 125 -3.08 -11.08 4.45
C GLY A 125 -4.22 -11.98 3.95
N ILE A 126 -4.61 -12.96 4.78
CA ILE A 126 -5.57 -14.08 4.55
C ILE A 126 -6.04 -14.23 3.10
N TYR A 127 -5.14 -14.82 2.29
CA TYR A 127 -5.34 -15.82 1.23
C TYR A 127 -4.43 -15.67 0.01
N ASN A 128 -3.67 -14.58 -0.17
CA ASN A 128 -2.70 -14.51 -1.28
C ASN A 128 -1.51 -13.60 -0.95
N ILE A 129 -0.30 -14.13 -1.09
CA ILE A 129 0.92 -13.34 -1.29
C ILE A 129 1.09 -13.22 -2.80
N PHE A 130 1.03 -12.01 -3.34
CA PHE A 130 1.37 -11.74 -4.73
C PHE A 130 2.83 -11.25 -4.78
N LEU A 131 3.70 -12.13 -5.28
CA LEU A 131 4.99 -11.76 -5.84
C LEU A 131 4.73 -11.30 -7.28
N LEU A 132 5.08 -10.06 -7.61
CA LEU A 132 5.24 -9.57 -8.98
C LEU A 132 6.71 -9.25 -9.23
#